data_AF-A0A4S4LD22-F1
#
_entry.id   AF-A0A4S4LD22-F1
#
_cell.length_a   1.000
_cell.length_b   1.000
_cell.length_c   1.000
_cell.angle_alpha   90.00
_cell.angle_beta   90.00
_cell.angle_gamma   90.00
#
_symmetry.space_group_name_H-M   'P 1'
#
loop_
_entity.id
_entity.type
_entity.pdbx_description
1 polymer ?
#
loop_
_entity_poly.entity_id
_entity_poly.type
_entity_poly.pdbx_seq_one_letter_code
_entity_poly.pdbx_strand_id
1 'polypeptide(L)'
;MRWTTFFQIAPEQYLLFINACDPDLVIALSDIPFTPPPFSQKRITKSLQRSLAWLMSLLQAPSNSTSDQHHPLNLFVQMVGDPYKCLDEGVLGYVFDLIPLRASLLAPVINAPEEEYETPNRRTINTKPLTQPQTERILTEIVNLLHASLDSLPPEKPRIATGASSPHEALRLIRDAGIDLFDVSPGHRRLPIGGSHSTSSSLHQA
;
A
#
# COMPACT_ATOMS: atom_id res chain seq x y z
N MET A 1 -25.13 -10.68 -14.87
CA MET A 1 -24.90 -9.22 -14.76
C MET A 1 -23.41 -8.96 -14.81
N ARG A 2 -22.90 -8.35 -15.88
CA ARG A 2 -21.49 -7.95 -16.02
C ARG A 2 -21.33 -6.57 -15.40
N TRP A 3 -20.56 -6.46 -14.32
CA TRP A 3 -20.07 -5.18 -13.83
C TRP A 3 -18.95 -4.73 -14.78
N THR A 4 -19.28 -4.00 -15.85
CA THR A 4 -18.32 -3.53 -16.87
C THR A 4 -18.12 -2.02 -16.90
N THR A 5 -18.55 -1.31 -15.86
CA THR A 5 -18.21 0.11 -15.69
C THR A 5 -17.08 0.23 -14.68
N PHE A 6 -15.87 0.45 -15.20
CA PHE A 6 -14.77 0.96 -14.38
C PHE A 6 -15.12 2.38 -13.93
N PHE A 7 -15.03 2.63 -12.63
CA PHE A 7 -15.20 3.98 -12.10
C PHE A 7 -13.92 4.76 -12.37
N GLN A 8 -13.99 5.75 -13.26
CA GLN A 8 -12.88 6.63 -13.59
C GLN A 8 -13.04 7.93 -12.82
N ILE A 9 -12.03 8.30 -12.05
CA ILE A 9 -12.00 9.54 -11.26
C ILE A 9 -10.96 10.45 -11.90
N ALA A 10 -11.38 11.64 -12.33
CA ALA A 10 -10.47 12.73 -12.65
C ALA A 10 -9.97 13.40 -11.35
N PRO A 11 -8.75 13.97 -11.32
CA PRO A 11 -8.20 14.61 -10.12
C PRO A 11 -9.13 15.67 -9.51
N GLU A 12 -9.85 16.42 -10.35
CA GLU A 12 -10.80 17.45 -9.92
C GLU A 12 -12.00 16.83 -9.21
N GLN A 13 -12.45 15.67 -9.67
CA GLN A 13 -13.54 14.92 -9.03
C GLN A 13 -13.12 14.32 -7.69
N TYR A 14 -11.83 14.00 -7.53
CA TYR A 14 -11.30 13.48 -6.28
C TYR A 14 -11.37 14.53 -5.16
N LEU A 15 -11.09 15.80 -5.46
CA LEU A 15 -11.28 16.90 -4.51
C LEU A 15 -12.74 17.05 -4.06
N LEU A 16 -13.68 16.97 -5.00
CA LEU A 16 -15.11 17.00 -4.67
C LEU A 16 -15.50 15.85 -3.75
N PHE A 17 -14.93 14.66 -3.98
CA PHE A 17 -15.16 13.50 -3.15
C PHE A 17 -14.60 13.67 -1.74
N ILE A 18 -13.35 14.14 -1.60
CA ILE A 18 -12.75 14.44 -0.29
C ILE A 18 -13.64 15.42 0.50
N ASN A 19 -14.03 16.53 -0.12
CA ASN A 19 -14.87 17.54 0.53
C ASN A 19 -16.26 17.01 0.91
N ALA A 20 -16.82 16.08 0.13
CA ALA A 20 -18.11 15.48 0.43
C ALA A 20 -18.03 14.44 1.55
N CYS A 21 -16.90 13.74 1.68
CA CYS A 21 -16.69 12.71 2.69
C CYS A 21 -16.14 13.25 4.01
N ASP A 22 -15.46 14.40 3.98
CA ASP A 22 -14.79 15.04 5.12
C ASP A 22 -13.91 14.06 5.94
N PRO A 23 -12.93 13.37 5.29
CA PRO A 23 -12.11 12.38 5.98
C PRO A 23 -11.03 13.03 6.84
N ASP A 24 -10.70 12.40 7.97
CA ASP A 24 -9.60 12.83 8.85
C ASP A 24 -8.22 12.73 8.18
N LEU A 25 -8.05 11.76 7.28
CA LEU A 25 -6.79 11.46 6.57
C LEU A 25 -7.08 11.28 5.07
N VAL A 26 -6.24 11.90 4.23
CA VAL A 26 -6.35 11.79 2.77
C VAL A 26 -5.07 11.17 2.22
N ILE A 27 -5.21 10.21 1.30
CA ILE A 27 -4.08 9.65 0.54
C ILE A 27 -4.10 10.27 -0.86
N ALA A 28 -3.03 10.98 -1.23
CA ALA A 28 -2.92 11.61 -2.53
C ALA A 28 -2.98 10.58 -3.68
N LEU A 29 -3.60 10.96 -4.80
CA LEU A 29 -3.65 10.11 -5.99
C LEU A 29 -2.24 9.86 -6.54
N SER A 30 -1.96 8.61 -6.89
CA SER A 30 -0.73 8.19 -7.54
C SER A 30 -0.99 7.42 -8.83
N ASP A 31 -0.22 7.69 -9.88
CA ASP A 31 -0.32 7.02 -11.19
C ASP A 31 0.44 5.68 -11.19
N ILE A 32 0.00 4.71 -10.40
CA ILE A 32 0.63 3.38 -10.38
C ILE A 32 0.20 2.59 -11.61
N PRO A 33 1.14 2.08 -12.43
CA PRO A 33 0.80 1.29 -13.60
C PRO A 33 0.06 0.00 -13.21
N PHE A 34 -1.12 -0.22 -13.78
CA PHE A 34 -1.84 -1.51 -13.71
C PHE A 34 -1.21 -2.60 -14.61
N THR A 35 -0.22 -2.25 -15.41
CA THR A 35 0.52 -3.20 -16.25
C THR A 35 1.58 -3.92 -15.42
N PRO A 36 1.89 -5.19 -15.69
CA PRO A 36 2.98 -5.87 -15.00
C PRO A 36 4.34 -5.21 -15.32
N PRO A 37 5.28 -5.20 -14.36
CA PRO A 37 6.67 -4.79 -14.59
C PRO A 37 7.39 -5.74 -15.56
N PRO A 38 8.54 -5.33 -16.16
CA PRO A 38 9.31 -4.12 -15.86
C PRO A 38 8.78 -2.85 -16.53
N PHE A 39 8.94 -1.70 -15.86
CA PHE A 39 8.55 -0.40 -16.39
C PHE A 39 9.74 0.30 -17.04
N SER A 40 9.52 0.91 -18.20
CA SER A 40 10.54 1.78 -18.79
C SER A 40 10.78 3.02 -17.93
N GLN A 41 12.00 3.57 -17.95
CA GLN A 41 12.32 4.83 -17.26
C GLN A 41 11.34 5.94 -17.66
N LYS A 42 11.00 6.03 -18.95
CA LYS A 42 10.01 6.98 -19.48
C LYS A 42 8.62 6.82 -18.82
N ARG A 43 8.19 5.59 -18.52
CA ARG A 43 6.92 5.32 -17.84
C ARG A 43 6.97 5.77 -16.37
N ILE A 44 8.06 5.45 -15.67
CA ILE A 44 8.28 5.84 -14.28
C ILE A 44 8.27 7.37 -14.15
N THR A 45 9.05 8.07 -14.98
CA THR A 45 9.11 9.55 -14.96
C THR A 45 7.74 10.18 -15.22
N LYS A 46 6.98 9.68 -16.20
CA LYS A 46 5.62 10.20 -16.48
C LYS A 46 4.64 9.97 -15.34
N SER A 47 4.73 8.81 -14.68
CA SER A 47 3.91 8.47 -13.53
C SER A 47 4.19 9.38 -12.35
N LEU A 48 5.47 9.63 -12.07
CA LEU A 48 5.89 10.55 -11.02
C LEU A 48 5.39 11.98 -11.31
N GLN A 49 5.66 12.51 -12.51
CA GLN A 49 5.21 13.84 -12.91
C GLN A 49 3.70 14.03 -12.76
N ARG A 50 2.92 12.99 -13.11
CA ARG A 50 1.46 13.03 -12.98
C ARG A 50 1.01 13.01 -11.53
N SER A 51 1.61 12.14 -10.71
CA SER A 51 1.30 12.04 -9.28
C SER A 51 1.63 13.35 -8.54
N LEU A 52 2.77 13.97 -8.87
CA LEU A 52 3.15 15.27 -8.33
C LEU A 52 2.19 16.38 -8.77
N ALA A 53 1.77 16.40 -10.04
CA ALA A 53 0.80 17.38 -10.51
C ALA A 53 -0.54 17.27 -9.77
N TRP A 54 -1.01 16.04 -9.52
CA TRP A 54 -2.23 15.78 -8.75
C TRP A 54 -2.09 16.19 -7.28
N LEU A 55 -0.96 15.86 -6.65
CA LEU A 55 -0.63 16.30 -5.30
C LEU A 55 -0.65 17.83 -5.17
N MET A 56 -0.01 18.54 -6.09
CA MET A 56 0.01 20.01 -6.06
C MET A 56 -1.39 20.60 -6.18
N SER A 57 -2.29 19.97 -6.93
CA SER A 57 -3.70 20.38 -6.99
C SER A 57 -4.43 20.21 -5.65
N LEU A 58 -4.07 19.20 -4.84
CA LEU A 58 -4.64 19.01 -3.50
C LEU A 58 -4.09 20.05 -2.51
N LEU A 59 -2.78 20.31 -2.56
CA LEU A 59 -2.13 21.28 -1.67
C LEU A 59 -2.56 22.73 -1.92
N GLN A 60 -2.94 23.05 -3.17
CA GLN A 60 -3.40 24.38 -3.56
C GLN A 60 -4.92 24.56 -3.44
N ALA A 61 -5.66 23.50 -3.10
CA ALA A 61 -7.11 23.57 -3.03
C ALA A 61 -7.56 24.54 -1.92
N PRO A 62 -8.38 25.56 -2.22
CA PRO A 62 -8.88 26.47 -1.19
C PRO A 62 -9.83 25.71 -0.25
N SER A 63 -9.59 25.76 1.06
CA SER A 63 -10.57 25.27 2.02
C SER A 63 -11.77 26.22 1.98
N ASN A 64 -12.94 25.75 1.56
CA ASN A 64 -14.14 26.59 1.42
C ASN A 64 -14.81 26.97 2.77
N SER A 65 -14.09 26.92 3.89
CA SER A 65 -14.61 27.28 5.21
C SER A 65 -14.48 28.79 5.46
N THR A 66 -15.63 29.46 5.51
CA THR A 66 -15.80 30.91 5.79
C THR A 66 -15.56 31.31 7.26
N SER A 67 -14.77 30.54 8.00
CA SER A 67 -14.41 30.79 9.39
C SER A 67 -12.90 30.62 9.57
N ASP A 68 -12.26 31.59 10.22
CA ASP A 68 -10.80 31.81 10.43
C ASP A 68 -9.93 30.63 10.94
N GLN A 69 -10.42 29.39 10.93
CA GLN A 69 -9.66 28.18 11.23
C GLN A 69 -9.47 27.36 9.95
N HIS A 70 -8.47 27.74 9.16
CA HIS A 70 -8.00 26.98 8.01
C HIS A 70 -7.16 25.81 8.53
N HIS A 71 -7.75 24.62 8.68
CA HIS A 71 -6.96 23.41 8.92
C HIS A 71 -6.56 22.80 7.56
N PRO A 72 -5.25 22.69 7.27
CA PRO A 72 -4.79 22.04 6.05
C PRO A 72 -5.20 20.56 6.05
N LEU A 73 -5.43 19.99 4.86
CA LEU A 73 -5.71 18.56 4.72
C LEU A 73 -4.55 17.74 5.29
N ASN A 74 -4.87 16.74 6.12
CA ASN A 74 -3.91 15.76 6.61
C ASN A 74 -3.54 14.79 5.47
N LEU A 75 -2.63 15.24 4.62
CA LEU A 75 -2.35 14.59 3.35
C LEU A 75 -1.14 13.66 3.44
N PHE A 76 -1.34 12.41 3.05
CA PHE A 76 -0.29 11.40 2.88
C PHE A 76 0.01 11.20 1.41
N VAL A 77 1.28 10.98 1.07
CA VAL A 77 1.71 10.78 -0.31
C VAL A 77 2.30 9.40 -0.49
N GLN A 78 1.88 8.73 -1.55
CA GLN A 78 2.49 7.47 -1.94
C GLN A 78 3.86 7.72 -2.58
N MET A 79 4.90 7.14 -1.98
CA MET A 79 6.27 7.28 -2.48
C MET A 79 6.46 6.41 -3.72
N VAL A 80 6.64 7.05 -4.87
CA VAL A 80 6.95 6.40 -6.16
C VAL A 80 8.12 7.14 -6.81
N GLY A 81 9.34 6.64 -6.61
CA GLY A 81 10.55 7.13 -7.27
C GLY A 81 11.44 8.05 -6.43
N ASP A 82 12.56 8.48 -7.03
CA ASP A 82 13.68 9.21 -6.43
C ASP A 82 13.23 10.54 -5.76
N PRO A 83 13.83 10.94 -4.62
CA PRO A 83 13.33 12.07 -3.84
C PRO A 83 13.61 13.40 -4.55
N TYR A 84 12.53 14.13 -4.87
CA TYR A 84 12.61 15.56 -5.18
C TYR A 84 12.96 16.31 -3.90
N LYS A 85 13.79 17.36 -4.01
CA LYS A 85 14.47 18.01 -2.87
C LYS A 85 13.56 18.50 -1.72
N CYS A 86 12.27 18.78 -1.95
CA CYS A 86 11.40 19.36 -0.92
C CYS A 86 9.93 18.92 -1.08
N LEU A 87 9.63 17.60 -1.10
CA LEU A 87 8.24 17.12 -1.01
C LEU A 87 7.60 17.42 0.36
N ASP A 88 8.44 17.67 1.36
CA ASP A 88 8.06 17.51 2.77
C ASP A 88 7.30 18.70 3.36
N GLU A 89 7.25 19.87 2.73
CA GLU A 89 6.65 21.04 3.40
C GLU A 89 5.11 21.00 3.47
N GLY A 90 4.45 20.15 2.68
CA GLY A 90 2.97 20.11 2.59
C GLY A 90 2.31 18.79 2.99
N VAL A 91 3.08 17.76 3.37
CA VAL A 91 2.55 16.41 3.61
C VAL A 91 2.68 16.01 5.07
N LEU A 92 1.68 15.32 5.62
CA LEU A 92 1.72 14.81 6.99
C LEU A 92 2.58 13.55 7.10
N GLY A 93 2.64 12.74 6.06
CA GLY A 93 3.42 11.51 6.06
C GLY A 93 3.46 10.79 4.72
N TYR A 94 3.99 9.57 4.75
CA TYR A 94 4.32 8.79 3.55
C TYR A 94 3.58 7.46 3.54
N VAL A 95 3.20 7.01 2.35
CA VAL A 95 2.53 5.72 2.13
C VAL A 95 3.36 4.87 1.19
N PHE A 96 3.50 3.58 1.53
CA PHE A 96 4.21 2.58 0.75
C PHE A 96 3.28 1.42 0.42
N ASP A 97 3.07 1.15 -0.87
CA ASP A 97 2.31 -0.01 -1.29
C ASP A 97 3.24 -1.19 -1.60
N LEU A 98 3.15 -2.22 -0.75
CA LEU A 98 4.01 -3.39 -0.82
C LEU A 98 3.58 -4.36 -1.94
N ILE A 99 2.33 -4.29 -2.42
CA ILE A 99 1.82 -5.19 -3.47
C ILE A 99 2.56 -4.96 -4.82
N PRO A 100 2.56 -3.75 -5.40
CA PRO A 100 3.29 -3.49 -6.65
C PRO A 100 4.80 -3.61 -6.47
N LEU A 101 5.33 -3.33 -5.27
CA LEU A 101 6.74 -3.49 -4.95
C LEU A 101 7.17 -4.96 -5.01
N ARG A 102 6.40 -5.86 -4.38
CA ARG A 102 6.60 -7.32 -4.46
C ARG A 102 6.52 -7.82 -5.89
N ALA A 103 5.51 -7.37 -6.64
CA ALA A 103 5.35 -7.75 -8.04
C ALA A 103 6.59 -7.35 -8.88
N SER A 104 7.17 -6.18 -8.60
CA SER A 104 8.37 -5.69 -9.27
C SER A 104 9.62 -6.49 -8.93
N LEU A 105 9.80 -6.87 -7.66
CA LEU A 105 10.92 -7.71 -7.21
C LEU A 105 10.83 -9.15 -7.71
N LEU A 106 9.62 -9.66 -7.97
CA LEU A 106 9.40 -11.01 -8.50
C LEU A 106 9.51 -11.10 -10.02
N ALA A 107 9.33 -10.00 -10.75
CA ALA A 107 9.36 -9.98 -12.22
C ALA A 107 10.68 -10.49 -12.85
N PRO A 108 11.88 -10.26 -12.28
CA PRO A 108 13.12 -10.83 -12.82
C PRO A 108 13.18 -12.36 -12.73
N VAL A 109 12.46 -12.98 -11.77
CA VAL A 109 12.46 -14.43 -11.56
C VAL A 109 11.65 -15.15 -12.64
N ILE A 110 10.62 -14.51 -13.18
CA ILE A 110 9.72 -15.04 -14.22
C ILE A 110 10.37 -15.01 -15.62
N ASN A 111 11.42 -14.21 -15.81
CA ASN A 111 12.14 -14.10 -17.09
C ASN A 111 13.43 -14.94 -17.14
N ALA A 112 13.72 -15.74 -16.11
CA ALA A 112 14.71 -16.81 -16.24
C ALA A 112 14.13 -17.90 -17.16
N PRO A 113 14.94 -18.54 -18.03
CA PRO A 113 14.45 -19.65 -18.83
C PRO A 113 13.98 -20.77 -17.88
N GLU A 114 12.66 -20.93 -17.77
CA GLU A 114 12.04 -21.98 -16.97
C GLU A 114 12.38 -23.35 -17.59
N GLU A 115 13.02 -24.22 -16.81
CA GLU A 115 12.81 -25.65 -16.99
C GLU A 115 11.32 -25.93 -16.73
N GLU A 116 10.71 -26.40 -17.80
CA GLU A 116 9.32 -26.73 -18.05
C GLU A 116 8.67 -27.62 -16.98
N TYR A 117 7.77 -27.12 -16.13
CA TYR A 117 6.63 -27.93 -15.63
C TYR A 117 5.37 -27.07 -15.36
N GLU A 118 4.37 -27.29 -16.22
CA GLU A 118 2.90 -27.21 -16.07
C GLU A 118 2.20 -25.97 -15.47
N THR A 119 1.36 -25.37 -16.31
CA THR A 119 0.42 -24.25 -16.07
C THR A 119 -0.99 -24.76 -15.68
N PRO A 120 -2.06 -23.94 -15.59
CA PRO A 120 -2.31 -22.90 -14.58
C PRO A 120 -3.76 -23.01 -14.02
N ASN A 121 -4.02 -22.82 -12.72
CA ASN A 121 -5.30 -22.24 -12.29
C ASN A 121 -5.37 -21.86 -10.81
N ARG A 122 -6.10 -20.74 -10.59
CA ARG A 122 -6.57 -20.19 -9.30
C ARG A 122 -5.54 -19.40 -8.49
N ARG A 123 -5.69 -18.07 -8.58
CA ARG A 123 -5.15 -17.05 -7.65
C ARG A 123 -5.60 -17.36 -6.22
N THR A 124 -4.86 -18.24 -5.58
CA THR A 124 -4.88 -18.44 -4.14
C THR A 124 -3.56 -17.88 -3.69
N ILE A 125 -3.57 -16.73 -3.02
CA ILE A 125 -2.40 -16.24 -2.30
C ILE A 125 -2.07 -17.35 -1.31
N ASN A 126 -1.03 -18.13 -1.62
CA ASN A 126 -0.70 -19.33 -0.88
C ASN A 126 -0.22 -18.88 0.49
N THR A 127 -1.06 -19.03 1.51
CA THR A 127 -0.75 -18.79 2.93
C THR A 127 0.17 -19.88 3.46
N LYS A 128 1.28 -20.15 2.78
CA LYS A 128 2.33 -21.01 3.33
C LYS A 128 3.14 -20.19 4.35
N PRO A 129 3.38 -20.75 5.54
CA PRO A 129 4.04 -20.05 6.65
C PRO A 129 5.49 -19.69 6.31
N LEU A 130 6.02 -18.71 7.06
CA LEU A 130 7.31 -18.00 6.98
C LEU A 130 8.59 -18.88 7.01
N THR A 131 8.68 -19.94 6.22
CA THR A 131 9.88 -20.78 6.15
C THR A 131 10.49 -20.85 4.76
N GLN A 132 9.99 -20.08 3.79
CA GLN A 132 10.52 -20.08 2.44
C GLN A 132 11.67 -19.05 2.30
N PRO A 133 12.88 -19.47 1.91
CA PRO A 133 14.05 -18.58 1.77
C PRO A 133 13.83 -17.45 0.75
N GLN A 134 12.88 -17.62 -0.18
CA GLN A 134 12.49 -16.59 -1.14
C GLN A 134 11.77 -15.41 -0.48
N THR A 135 10.86 -15.66 0.47
CA THR A 135 10.12 -14.61 1.18
C THR A 135 11.06 -13.72 1.99
N GLU A 136 12.03 -14.33 2.66
CA GLU A 136 13.06 -13.63 3.43
C GLU A 136 13.95 -12.76 2.54
N ARG A 137 14.39 -13.27 1.38
CA ARG A 137 15.16 -12.49 0.40
C ARG A 137 14.37 -11.28 -0.10
N ILE A 138 13.11 -11.48 -0.48
CA ILE A 138 12.25 -10.39 -0.96
C ILE A 138 12.04 -9.35 0.13
N LEU A 139 11.85 -9.77 1.39
CA LEU A 139 11.71 -8.84 2.51
C LEU A 139 12.95 -7.99 2.73
N THR A 140 14.15 -8.58 2.65
CA THR A 140 15.40 -7.82 2.73
C THR A 140 15.51 -6.79 1.60
N GLU A 141 15.17 -7.16 0.36
CA GLU A 141 15.16 -6.20 -0.76
C GLU A 141 14.14 -5.07 -0.56
N ILE A 142 12.96 -5.39 -0.05
CA ILE A 142 11.94 -4.38 0.31
C ILE A 142 12.50 -3.42 1.35
N VAL A 143 13.11 -3.92 2.43
CA VAL A 143 13.70 -3.10 3.48
C VAL A 143 14.81 -2.19 2.92
N ASN A 144 15.68 -2.71 2.05
CA ASN A 144 16.73 -1.91 1.40
C ASN A 144 16.14 -0.78 0.54
N LEU A 145 15.08 -1.06 -0.23
CA LEU A 145 14.40 -0.05 -1.04
C LEU A 145 13.67 0.99 -0.18
N LEU A 146 13.11 0.57 0.94
CA LEU A 146 12.51 1.47 1.92
C LEU A 146 13.57 2.39 2.51
N HIS A 147 14.71 1.90 2.97
CA HIS A 147 15.80 2.75 3.46
C HIS A 147 16.27 3.77 2.42
N ALA A 148 16.51 3.32 1.19
CA ALA A 148 16.91 4.22 0.10
C ALA A 148 15.90 5.38 -0.12
N SER A 149 14.63 5.17 0.21
CA SER A 149 13.58 6.19 0.11
C SER A 149 13.37 6.98 1.40
N LEU A 150 13.52 6.33 2.56
CA LEU A 150 13.15 6.85 3.88
C LEU A 150 14.28 7.62 4.58
N ASP A 151 15.54 7.27 4.30
CA ASP A 151 16.69 7.86 5.00
C ASP A 151 16.83 9.36 4.70
N SER A 152 16.34 9.83 3.54
CA SER A 152 16.30 11.24 3.18
C SER A 152 15.09 12.00 3.73
N LEU A 153 14.11 11.31 4.32
CA LEU A 153 12.84 11.91 4.75
C LEU A 153 12.83 12.20 6.25
N PRO A 154 12.11 13.24 6.71
CA PRO A 154 11.94 13.53 8.13
C PRO A 154 11.46 12.30 8.92
N PRO A 155 12.19 11.89 9.97
CA PRO A 155 11.82 10.72 10.76
C PRO A 155 10.57 10.93 11.62
N GLU A 156 10.21 12.18 11.90
CA GLU A 156 9.04 12.52 12.75
C GLU A 156 7.70 12.36 12.03
N LYS A 157 7.73 12.10 10.72
CA LYS A 157 6.52 11.97 9.93
C LYS A 157 6.09 10.51 9.84
N PRO A 158 4.83 10.20 10.12
CA PRO A 158 4.31 8.83 10.07
C PRO A 158 4.51 8.18 8.70
N ARG A 159 4.93 6.92 8.73
CA ARG A 159 5.14 6.05 7.58
C ARG A 159 4.09 4.94 7.60
N ILE A 160 3.26 4.90 6.58
CA ILE A 160 2.19 3.92 6.41
C ILE A 160 2.62 2.89 5.37
N ALA A 161 2.46 1.60 5.65
CA ALA A 161 2.58 0.54 4.64
C ALA A 161 1.23 -0.12 4.35
N THR A 162 0.92 -0.31 3.08
CA THR A 162 -0.25 -1.05 2.62
C THR A 162 0.16 -2.37 2.00
N GLY A 163 -0.68 -3.40 2.12
CA GLY A 163 -0.44 -4.70 1.49
C GLY A 163 0.49 -5.64 2.26
N ALA A 164 0.70 -5.41 3.56
CA ALA A 164 1.44 -6.35 4.40
C ALA A 164 0.72 -7.71 4.43
N SER A 165 1.46 -8.79 4.16
CA SER A 165 0.89 -10.12 3.96
C SER A 165 0.74 -10.92 5.25
N SER A 166 1.47 -10.56 6.31
CA SER A 166 1.41 -11.25 7.61
C SER A 166 1.83 -10.37 8.79
N PRO A 167 1.43 -10.72 10.03
CA PRO A 167 1.91 -10.03 11.23
C PRO A 167 3.42 -10.06 11.40
N HIS A 168 4.09 -11.16 11.00
CA HIS A 168 5.54 -11.29 11.12
C HIS A 168 6.27 -10.35 10.16
N GLU A 169 5.73 -10.16 8.96
CA GLU A 169 6.20 -9.16 8.02
C GLU A 169 6.06 -7.75 8.60
N ALA A 170 4.90 -7.41 9.16
CA ALA A 170 4.67 -6.12 9.78
C ALA A 170 5.69 -5.86 10.91
N LEU A 171 5.94 -6.84 11.78
CA LEU A 171 6.96 -6.72 12.84
C LEU A 171 8.37 -6.49 12.29
N ARG A 172 8.73 -7.15 11.18
CA ARG A 172 10.01 -6.90 10.49
C ARG A 172 10.07 -5.48 9.95
N LEU A 173 9.00 -4.99 9.31
CA LEU A 173 8.96 -3.64 8.75
C LEU A 173 8.99 -2.55 9.83
N ILE A 174 8.35 -2.79 10.99
CA ILE A 174 8.48 -1.90 12.16
C ILE A 174 9.95 -1.87 12.61
N ARG A 175 10.55 -3.04 12.87
CA ARG A 175 11.89 -3.14 13.44
C ARG A 175 12.98 -2.64 12.49
N ASP A 176 12.89 -3.02 11.23
CA ASP A 176 13.98 -2.85 10.26
C ASP A 176 13.81 -1.57 9.42
N ALA A 177 12.58 -1.15 9.09
CA ALA A 177 12.33 0.01 8.22
C ALA A 177 11.67 1.22 8.92
N GLY A 178 11.22 1.05 10.18
CA GLY A 178 10.55 2.11 10.93
C GLY A 178 9.18 2.49 10.34
N ILE A 179 8.38 1.50 9.96
CA ILE A 179 6.99 1.72 9.55
C ILE A 179 6.09 1.86 10.79
N ASP A 180 5.22 2.86 10.80
CA ASP A 180 4.39 3.23 11.96
C ASP A 180 2.96 2.67 11.87
N LEU A 181 2.37 2.67 10.67
CA LEU A 181 1.00 2.21 10.43
C LEU A 181 0.94 1.16 9.33
N PHE A 182 -0.02 0.24 9.46
CA PHE A 182 -0.30 -0.80 8.48
C PHE A 182 -1.78 -0.84 8.14
N ASP A 183 -2.11 -1.08 6.87
CA ASP A 183 -3.45 -1.51 6.51
C ASP A 183 -3.66 -2.99 6.86
N VAL A 184 -4.92 -3.38 7.06
CA VAL A 184 -5.29 -4.79 7.17
C VAL A 184 -5.76 -5.25 5.81
N SER A 185 -4.91 -6.00 5.10
CA SER A 185 -5.31 -6.61 3.83
C SER A 185 -6.57 -7.49 4.02
N PRO A 186 -7.58 -7.41 3.12
CA PRO A 186 -8.88 -8.06 3.30
C PRO A 186 -8.86 -9.61 3.39
N GLY A 187 -7.70 -10.25 3.20
CA GLY A 187 -7.49 -11.69 3.42
C GLY A 187 -7.50 -12.14 4.88
N HIS A 188 -7.44 -11.23 5.86
CA HIS A 188 -7.47 -11.55 7.29
C HIS A 188 -8.87 -11.46 7.92
N ARG A 189 -9.95 -11.51 7.12
CA ARG A 189 -11.31 -11.64 7.65
C ARG A 189 -11.45 -12.99 8.35
N ARG A 190 -11.10 -13.05 9.63
CA ARG A 190 -11.48 -14.15 10.52
C ARG A 190 -12.99 -14.32 10.39
N LEU A 191 -13.34 -15.55 10.07
CA LEU A 191 -14.69 -16.11 10.02
C LEU A 191 -15.48 -15.74 11.29
N PRO A 192 -16.82 -15.69 11.20
CA PRO A 192 -17.67 -15.27 12.30
C PRO A 192 -17.37 -16.05 13.58
N ILE A 193 -17.37 -15.29 14.66
CA ILE A 193 -17.22 -15.73 16.05
C ILE A 193 -18.13 -16.93 16.30
N GLY A 194 -17.50 -18.09 16.52
CA GLY A 194 -18.15 -19.35 16.82
C GLY A 194 -17.18 -20.27 17.55
N GLY A 195 -16.46 -19.72 18.54
CA GLY A 195 -15.66 -20.50 19.46
C GLY A 195 -16.60 -21.33 20.32
N SER A 196 -16.70 -22.62 20.03
CA SER A 196 -17.31 -23.62 20.88
C SER A 196 -16.64 -23.55 22.26
N HIS A 197 -17.34 -23.01 23.24
CA HIS A 197 -17.05 -23.30 24.64
C HIS A 197 -17.14 -24.82 24.81
N SER A 198 -16.00 -25.40 25.14
CA SER A 198 -15.88 -26.74 25.71
C SER A 198 -16.62 -26.76 27.05
N THR A 199 -17.89 -27.19 27.06
CA THR A 199 -18.54 -27.69 28.26
C THR A 199 -18.46 -29.21 28.24
N SER A 200 -17.53 -29.75 29.02
CA SER A 200 -17.60 -31.13 29.48
C SER A 200 -18.87 -31.31 30.31
N SER A 201 -19.84 -32.09 29.81
CA SER A 201 -20.89 -32.66 30.64
C SER A 201 -21.03 -34.13 30.32
N SER A 202 -20.26 -34.94 31.06
CA SER A 202 -20.59 -36.34 31.27
C SER A 202 -21.93 -36.41 32.00
N LEU A 203 -22.93 -37.04 31.38
CA LEU A 203 -24.11 -37.51 32.11
C LEU A 203 -24.51 -38.88 31.57
N HIS A 204 -24.45 -39.82 32.50
CA HIS A 204 -24.66 -41.25 32.37
C HIS A 204 -26.00 -41.61 31.71
N GLN A 205 -25.95 -42.63 30.85
CA GLN A 205 -27.07 -43.54 30.62
C GLN A 205 -27.36 -44.32 31.91
N ALA A 206 -28.62 -44.30 32.33
CA ALA A 206 -29.33 -45.41 32.94
C ALA A 206 -30.82 -45.23 32.63
#